data_AF-A0A1I5MU19-F1
#
_entry.id   AF-A0A1I5MU19-F1
#
_cell.length_a   1.000
_cell.length_b   1.000
_cell.length_c   1.000
_cell.angle_alpha   90.00
_cell.angle_beta   90.00
_cell.angle_gamma   90.00
#
_symmetry.space_group_name_H-M   'P 1'
#
loop_
_entity.id
_entity.type
_entity.pdbx_description
1 polymer ?
#
loop_
_entity_poly.entity_id
_entity_poly.type
_entity_poly.pdbx_seq_one_letter_code
_entity_poly.pdbx_strand_id
1 'polypeptide(L)'
;MKTVAHFDTIAKFKPNSVIITKRWVQSERSEETTQNEVSLANLLKDGAKSENMNGYLSEASKRNLKNLAENFLMSVELTTGMKYATDSTKKNGEKSFSLLADQVKRISGVEYQQNNQVYPTFITLTLPSKQLHNDNYIKNECLDPFIEWLKSDREYITRKGKGKGLLQGCNVKVYLWRAETQKNGQLHFHIIVDRWIDKDQIRWRWNQIVNRLGYVDRFRNVQLHKYRNGFSCTVEEIESQRKKLQDKLFQANKHNQLPKNIHPAVEHEFITAFKSGKKAFSVKKSAELAKCVLEYNYRKKVENNFTDPPSTQVIPIQNAKSVTAYVTKYISKSSEEIAPKLNDNQEFVATEEFGKLKKYIVNYRYELSLDGQEVKIETSRQEYKPRFETRKVTGRLWGRSDSLFGIKAFEKAIYTYKLVEEPVYETRVENKKIFSHTITDLWGNESLKYEHRDVLVTDTHYKRQAYGIEDKVSWNYIDCLKNIIGKAQIDEATNKVGGSFVAFGGQVIPVYKKEEGKVKYQKHFMQENAPELYNEYLNHYGEIFKTLYA
;
A
#
# COMPACT_ATOMS: atom_id res chain seq x y z
N MET A 1 -14.98 -35.14 25.79
CA MET A 1 -13.85 -34.44 25.18
C MET A 1 -14.01 -32.93 25.39
N LYS A 2 -13.06 -32.26 26.04
CA LYS A 2 -13.06 -30.80 26.19
C LYS A 2 -11.91 -30.22 25.37
N THR A 3 -12.20 -29.38 24.37
CA THR A 3 -11.14 -28.69 23.62
C THR A 3 -10.48 -27.65 24.53
N VAL A 4 -9.21 -27.89 24.85
CA VAL A 4 -8.42 -27.02 25.72
C VAL A 4 -7.79 -25.90 24.91
N ALA A 5 -7.36 -26.23 23.68
CA ALA A 5 -6.75 -25.27 22.79
C ALA A 5 -6.96 -25.68 21.33
N HIS A 6 -7.09 -24.68 20.47
CA HIS A 6 -7.22 -24.84 19.04
C HIS A 6 -6.17 -23.94 18.38
N PHE A 7 -5.33 -24.51 17.53
CA PHE A 7 -4.25 -23.81 16.86
C PHE A 7 -4.35 -24.02 15.36
N ASP A 8 -4.32 -22.93 14.62
CA ASP A 8 -4.29 -22.95 13.16
C ASP A 8 -2.93 -22.49 12.67
N THR A 9 -2.33 -23.26 11.78
CA THR A 9 -1.30 -22.74 10.88
C THR A 9 -2.01 -22.22 9.65
N ILE A 10 -2.01 -20.90 9.49
CA ILE A 10 -2.70 -20.21 8.39
C ILE A 10 -1.66 -19.81 7.36
N ALA A 11 -1.92 -20.14 6.10
CA ALA A 11 -1.21 -19.60 4.95
C ALA A 11 -2.04 -18.49 4.30
N LYS A 12 -1.44 -17.30 4.19
CA LYS A 12 -1.98 -16.15 3.47
C LYS A 12 -1.30 -16.02 2.13
N PHE A 13 -2.05 -16.21 1.06
CA PHE A 13 -1.56 -16.23 -0.31
C PHE A 13 -1.62 -14.82 -0.93
N LYS A 14 -0.51 -14.10 -0.85
CA LYS A 14 -0.37 -12.77 -1.44
C LYS A 14 0.25 -12.85 -2.84
N PRO A 15 -0.04 -11.88 -3.72
CA PRO A 15 0.46 -11.87 -5.11
C PRO A 15 1.95 -12.22 -5.30
N ASN A 16 2.81 -11.80 -4.36
CA ASN A 16 4.26 -11.96 -4.41
C ASN A 16 4.84 -12.76 -3.22
N SER A 17 4.02 -13.34 -2.35
CA SER A 17 4.50 -14.06 -1.18
C SER A 17 3.45 -14.98 -0.55
N VAL A 18 3.86 -16.08 0.05
CA VAL A 18 3.04 -16.81 1.03
C VAL A 18 3.50 -16.41 2.42
N ILE A 19 2.58 -15.96 3.26
CA ILE A 19 2.87 -15.69 4.68
C ILE A 19 2.24 -16.81 5.50
N ILE A 20 3.06 -17.53 6.26
CA ILE A 20 2.62 -18.59 7.16
C ILE A 20 2.67 -18.06 8.59
N THR A 21 1.59 -18.24 9.34
CA THR A 21 1.52 -17.85 10.76
C THR A 21 0.80 -18.90 11.57
N LYS A 22 1.25 -19.12 12.81
CA LYS A 22 0.49 -19.89 13.80
C LYS A 22 -0.42 -18.96 14.56
N ARG A 23 -1.71 -19.30 14.63
CA ARG A 23 -2.75 -18.56 15.31
C ARG A 23 -3.38 -19.44 16.38
N TRP A 24 -3.45 -18.95 17.60
CA TRP A 24 -4.32 -19.54 18.60
C TRP A 24 -5.77 -19.11 18.31
N VAL A 25 -6.64 -20.09 18.10
CA VAL A 25 -8.08 -19.90 17.94
C VAL A 25 -8.68 -20.10 19.31
N GLN A 26 -9.14 -19.02 19.93
CA GLN A 26 -9.83 -19.11 21.20
C GLN A 26 -11.08 -19.97 21.02
N SER A 27 -11.21 -21.05 21.79
CA SER A 27 -12.41 -21.89 21.76
C SER A 27 -13.59 -21.08 22.31
N GLU A 28 -14.65 -20.97 21.50
CA GLU A 28 -16.03 -20.52 21.77
C GLU A 28 -16.35 -20.02 23.20
N ARG A 29 -15.64 -19.00 23.69
CA ARG A 29 -16.17 -18.12 24.73
C ARG A 29 -16.93 -17.04 24.00
N SER A 30 -18.24 -17.02 24.27
CA SER A 30 -19.28 -16.08 23.82
C SER A 30 -18.74 -14.87 23.07
N GLU A 31 -19.28 -14.65 21.87
CA GLU A 31 -19.01 -13.56 20.92
C GLU A 31 -19.25 -12.14 21.46
N GLU A 32 -19.15 -11.90 22.77
CA GLU A 32 -18.85 -10.58 23.29
C GLU A 32 -17.38 -10.30 23.01
N THR A 33 -17.10 -9.93 21.75
CA THR A 33 -15.94 -9.13 21.44
C THR A 33 -16.10 -7.81 22.18
N THR A 34 -15.75 -7.77 23.47
CA THR A 34 -15.37 -6.53 24.14
C THR A 34 -14.26 -5.97 23.27
N GLN A 35 -14.59 -5.02 22.40
CA GLN A 35 -13.61 -4.20 21.71
C GLN A 35 -12.65 -3.79 22.82
N ASN A 36 -11.40 -4.26 22.73
CA ASN A 36 -10.42 -3.96 23.76
C ASN A 36 -10.41 -2.44 23.90
N GLU A 37 -10.99 -1.94 24.99
CA GLU A 37 -11.20 -0.50 25.18
C GLU A 37 -9.85 0.21 25.15
N VAL A 38 -8.75 -0.49 25.46
CA VAL A 38 -7.37 -0.01 25.30
C VAL A 38 -6.94 0.09 23.83
N SER A 39 -7.32 -0.86 22.97
CA SER A 39 -7.05 -0.80 21.53
C SER A 39 -7.88 0.28 20.84
N LEU A 40 -9.16 0.39 21.19
CA LEU A 40 -10.03 1.48 20.74
C LEU A 40 -9.53 2.83 21.28
N ALA A 41 -9.15 2.91 22.56
CA ALA A 41 -8.56 4.11 23.15
C ALA A 41 -7.19 4.45 22.57
N ASN A 42 -6.40 3.50 22.09
CA ASN A 42 -5.14 3.78 21.38
C ASN A 42 -5.41 4.30 19.97
N LEU A 43 -6.40 3.74 19.26
CA LEU A 43 -6.88 4.27 17.97
C LEU A 43 -7.50 5.66 18.13
N LEU A 44 -8.19 5.92 19.24
CA LEU A 44 -8.82 7.21 19.56
C LEU A 44 -7.85 8.22 20.19
N LYS A 45 -6.80 7.80 20.90
CA LYS A 45 -5.73 8.71 21.40
C LYS A 45 -4.96 9.34 20.24
N ASP A 46 -4.73 8.57 19.16
CA ASP A 46 -4.18 9.09 17.91
C ASP A 46 -5.21 9.91 17.10
N GLY A 47 -6.51 9.76 17.37
CA GLY A 47 -7.59 10.38 16.62
C GLY A 47 -8.25 11.61 17.25
N ALA A 48 -8.30 11.74 18.58
CA ALA A 48 -9.32 12.56 19.25
C ALA A 48 -8.83 13.48 20.38
N LYS A 49 -7.56 13.43 20.82
CA LYS A 49 -7.10 14.24 21.98
C LYS A 49 -5.85 15.09 21.80
N SER A 50 -5.32 15.20 20.60
CA SER A 50 -4.39 16.29 20.32
C SER A 50 -4.91 17.07 19.13
N GLU A 51 -4.48 18.30 19.01
CA GLU A 51 -4.54 19.15 17.82
C GLU A 51 -3.77 18.46 16.67
N ASN A 52 -4.21 17.24 16.32
CA ASN A 52 -3.41 16.08 15.93
C ASN A 52 -3.03 16.21 14.45
N MET A 53 -1.83 16.71 14.23
CA MET A 53 -1.12 16.52 12.97
C MET A 53 -0.88 15.03 12.72
N ASN A 54 -1.82 14.36 12.06
CA ASN A 54 -1.66 13.01 11.53
C ASN A 54 -0.80 13.05 10.28
N GLY A 55 0.49 13.39 10.38
CA GLY A 55 1.37 13.43 9.21
C GLY A 55 1.68 12.06 8.61
N TYR A 56 1.46 10.98 9.37
CA TYR A 56 1.97 9.65 9.06
C TYR A 56 0.94 8.58 9.36
N LEU A 57 0.82 7.60 8.46
CA LEU A 57 0.07 6.39 8.71
C LEU A 57 0.85 5.52 9.70
N SER A 58 0.17 4.99 10.72
CA SER A 58 0.75 3.92 11.54
C SER A 58 1.14 2.72 10.67
N GLU A 59 2.14 1.94 11.06
CA GLU A 59 2.54 0.75 10.30
C GLU A 59 1.39 -0.26 10.12
N ALA A 60 0.49 -0.34 11.10
CA ALA A 60 -0.76 -1.10 10.97
C ALA A 60 -1.65 -0.55 9.84
N SER A 61 -1.87 0.77 9.79
CA SER A 61 -2.66 1.42 8.74
C SER A 61 -2.02 1.27 7.36
N LYS A 62 -0.69 1.39 7.25
CA LYS A 62 0.06 1.15 6.01
C LYS A 62 -0.13 -0.27 5.51
N ARG A 63 0.00 -1.27 6.41
CA ARG A 63 -0.22 -2.68 6.07
C ARG A 63 -1.66 -2.93 5.64
N ASN A 64 -2.64 -2.34 6.32
CA ASN A 64 -4.04 -2.46 5.95
C ASN A 64 -4.31 -1.87 4.55
N LEU A 65 -3.85 -0.65 4.30
CA LEU A 65 -4.04 0.04 3.03
C LEU A 65 -3.34 -0.67 1.87
N LYS A 66 -2.15 -1.22 2.12
CA LYS A 66 -1.45 -2.10 1.19
C LYS A 66 -2.25 -3.37 0.90
N ASN A 67 -2.78 -4.04 1.92
CA ASN A 67 -3.59 -5.25 1.74
C ASN A 67 -4.86 -4.94 0.93
N LEU A 68 -5.53 -3.82 1.20
CA LEU A 68 -6.71 -3.39 0.45
C LEU A 68 -6.38 -3.17 -1.04
N ALA A 69 -5.30 -2.44 -1.32
CA ALA A 69 -4.86 -2.21 -2.70
C ALA A 69 -4.43 -3.51 -3.40
N GLU A 70 -3.70 -4.39 -2.71
CA GLU A 70 -3.28 -5.71 -3.24
C GLU A 70 -4.51 -6.56 -3.60
N ASN A 71 -5.47 -6.68 -2.68
CA ASN A 71 -6.66 -7.52 -2.89
C ASN A 71 -7.57 -6.95 -3.98
N PHE A 72 -7.75 -5.63 -3.99
CA PHE A 72 -8.48 -4.94 -5.04
C PHE A 72 -7.88 -5.23 -6.42
N LEU A 73 -6.58 -4.94 -6.60
CA LEU A 73 -5.92 -5.11 -7.89
C LEU A 73 -5.83 -6.57 -8.31
N MET A 74 -5.69 -7.50 -7.37
CA MET A 74 -5.69 -8.93 -7.65
C MET A 74 -7.07 -9.41 -8.10
N SER A 75 -8.15 -8.94 -7.45
CA SER A 75 -9.53 -9.26 -7.88
C SER A 75 -9.80 -8.84 -9.32
N VAL A 76 -9.31 -7.65 -9.70
CA VAL A 76 -9.42 -7.15 -11.07
C VAL A 76 -8.55 -7.96 -12.03
N GLU A 77 -7.28 -8.20 -11.68
CA GLU A 77 -6.33 -8.95 -12.51
C GLU A 77 -6.85 -10.34 -12.89
N LEU A 78 -7.34 -11.09 -11.90
CA LEU A 78 -7.78 -12.48 -12.10
C LEU A 78 -9.12 -12.56 -12.83
N THR A 79 -10.05 -11.67 -12.54
CA THR A 79 -11.43 -11.78 -13.07
C THR A 79 -11.56 -11.19 -14.48
N THR A 80 -10.93 -10.04 -14.74
CA THR A 80 -11.05 -9.38 -16.05
C THR A 80 -10.13 -10.00 -17.11
N GLY A 81 -9.29 -10.96 -16.72
CA GLY A 81 -8.24 -11.49 -17.56
C GLY A 81 -7.29 -10.39 -18.06
N MET A 82 -7.17 -9.29 -17.30
CA MET A 82 -6.35 -8.14 -17.65
C MET A 82 -4.93 -8.60 -17.95
N LYS A 83 -4.61 -8.74 -19.25
CA LYS A 83 -3.25 -8.92 -19.71
C LYS A 83 -2.56 -7.58 -19.55
N TYR A 84 -2.05 -7.36 -18.34
CA TYR A 84 -1.11 -6.33 -18.01
C TYR A 84 -0.06 -6.22 -19.12
N ALA A 85 0.12 -5.01 -19.64
CA ALA A 85 1.06 -4.77 -20.72
C ALA A 85 2.46 -5.15 -20.22
N THR A 86 2.94 -6.33 -20.62
CA THR A 86 4.33 -6.75 -20.51
C THR A 86 5.23 -5.76 -21.28
N ASP A 87 6.52 -5.73 -20.97
CA ASP A 87 7.49 -4.91 -21.73
C ASP A 87 7.48 -5.22 -23.24
N SER A 88 7.05 -6.42 -23.65
CA SER A 88 6.80 -6.78 -25.06
C SER A 88 5.46 -6.26 -25.60
N THR A 89 4.42 -6.09 -24.77
CA THR A 89 3.15 -5.44 -25.14
C THR A 89 3.15 -3.92 -24.93
N LYS A 90 4.24 -3.29 -24.46
CA LYS A 90 4.50 -1.85 -24.71
C LYS A 90 4.27 -1.48 -26.18
N LYS A 91 4.53 -2.43 -27.10
CA LYS A 91 4.32 -2.28 -28.54
C LYS A 91 2.85 -2.26 -28.96
N ASN A 92 1.95 -2.91 -28.21
CA ASN A 92 0.57 -3.14 -28.62
C ASN A 92 -0.50 -2.69 -27.62
N GLY A 93 -0.25 -2.30 -26.37
CA GLY A 93 -1.34 -1.97 -25.40
C GLY A 93 -2.20 -0.78 -25.81
N GLU A 94 -1.58 0.33 -26.22
CA GLU A 94 -2.29 1.43 -26.88
C GLU A 94 -2.80 1.04 -28.25
N LYS A 95 -2.15 0.09 -28.94
CA LYS A 95 -2.57 -0.39 -30.27
C LYS A 95 -3.79 -1.29 -30.16
N SER A 96 -3.97 -2.08 -29.11
CA SER A 96 -5.14 -2.91 -28.85
C SER A 96 -6.28 -2.07 -28.30
N PHE A 97 -6.01 -1.04 -27.50
CA PHE A 97 -7.04 -0.08 -27.08
C PHE A 97 -7.45 0.87 -28.22
N SER A 98 -6.51 1.36 -29.04
CA SER A 98 -6.81 2.15 -30.24
C SER A 98 -7.32 1.32 -31.41
N LEU A 99 -6.94 0.04 -31.58
CA LEU A 99 -7.55 -0.86 -32.55
C LEU A 99 -8.94 -1.29 -32.09
N LEU A 100 -9.17 -1.59 -30.80
CA LEU A 100 -10.54 -1.75 -30.29
C LEU A 100 -11.33 -0.45 -30.45
N ALA A 101 -10.73 0.72 -30.18
CA ALA A 101 -11.37 2.01 -30.43
C ALA A 101 -11.70 2.25 -31.88
N ASP A 102 -10.76 2.01 -32.78
CA ASP A 102 -10.88 2.26 -34.21
C ASP A 102 -11.73 1.22 -34.92
N GLN A 103 -11.76 -0.03 -34.43
CA GLN A 103 -12.58 -1.11 -34.96
C GLN A 103 -14.03 -0.96 -34.47
N VAL A 104 -14.24 -0.58 -33.21
CA VAL A 104 -15.57 -0.20 -32.69
C VAL A 104 -16.08 1.06 -33.41
N LYS A 105 -15.24 2.09 -33.58
CA LYS A 105 -15.57 3.32 -34.32
C LYS A 105 -15.90 3.05 -35.79
N ARG A 106 -15.23 2.09 -36.44
CA ARG A 106 -15.51 1.68 -37.83
C ARG A 106 -16.79 0.86 -37.99
N ILE A 107 -17.17 0.07 -36.99
CA ILE A 107 -18.34 -0.83 -37.10
C ILE A 107 -19.64 -0.13 -36.67
N SER A 108 -19.61 0.78 -35.69
CA SER A 108 -20.84 1.37 -35.14
C SER A 108 -21.12 2.80 -35.57
N GLY A 109 -20.15 3.54 -36.13
CA GLY A 109 -20.31 4.98 -36.40
C GLY A 109 -20.50 5.85 -35.14
N VAL A 110 -20.47 5.25 -33.94
CA VAL A 110 -20.65 5.91 -32.65
C VAL A 110 -19.27 6.20 -32.05
N GLU A 111 -19.08 7.45 -31.66
CA GLU A 111 -17.90 7.95 -30.97
C GLU A 111 -17.63 7.10 -29.71
N TYR A 112 -16.35 6.75 -29.49
CA TYR A 112 -15.83 5.83 -28.49
C TYR A 112 -16.64 5.78 -27.19
N GLN A 113 -17.57 4.83 -27.07
CA GLN A 113 -18.12 4.45 -25.77
C GLN A 113 -16.94 3.86 -24.98
N GLN A 114 -16.33 4.67 -24.10
CA GLN A 114 -15.38 4.19 -23.11
C GLN A 114 -16.10 3.13 -22.27
N ASN A 115 -15.95 1.88 -22.69
CA ASN A 115 -16.61 0.70 -22.15
C ASN A 115 -16.60 0.72 -20.64
N ASN A 116 -17.67 0.19 -20.04
CA ASN A 116 -17.86 -0.07 -18.62
C ASN A 116 -16.81 -1.05 -18.01
N GLN A 117 -15.71 -1.28 -18.73
CA GLN A 117 -14.64 -2.17 -18.35
C GLN A 117 -13.88 -1.60 -17.15
N VAL A 118 -13.70 -2.46 -16.16
CA VAL A 118 -12.86 -2.16 -15.01
C VAL A 118 -11.42 -1.99 -15.49
N TYR A 119 -10.89 -0.79 -15.35
CA TYR A 119 -9.52 -0.46 -15.70
C TYR A 119 -8.88 0.40 -14.61
N PRO A 120 -8.13 -0.21 -13.68
CA PRO A 120 -7.51 0.55 -12.62
C PRO A 120 -6.63 1.66 -13.19
N THR A 121 -6.80 2.87 -12.71
CA THR A 121 -6.06 4.05 -13.16
C THR A 121 -5.53 4.80 -11.97
N PHE A 122 -4.29 5.26 -12.09
CA PHE A 122 -3.63 6.05 -11.07
C PHE A 122 -3.67 7.52 -11.46
N ILE A 123 -4.10 8.36 -10.51
CA ILE A 123 -4.28 9.80 -10.69
C ILE A 123 -3.48 10.50 -9.59
N THR A 124 -2.61 11.42 -9.98
CA THR A 124 -2.00 12.39 -9.06
C THR A 124 -2.62 13.76 -9.31
N LEU A 125 -3.08 14.41 -8.25
CA LEU A 125 -3.60 15.77 -8.26
C LEU A 125 -2.68 16.69 -7.47
N THR A 126 -2.36 17.85 -8.03
CA THR A 126 -1.51 18.88 -7.40
C THR A 126 -2.18 20.24 -7.51
N LEU A 127 -1.90 21.14 -6.57
CA LEU A 127 -2.37 22.52 -6.66
C LEU A 127 -1.62 23.28 -7.76
N PRO A 128 -2.31 24.07 -8.61
CA PRO A 128 -1.66 24.89 -9.63
C PRO A 128 -0.71 25.97 -9.10
N SER A 129 -0.94 26.49 -7.89
CA SER A 129 -0.16 27.56 -7.28
C SER A 129 0.13 27.28 -5.81
N LYS A 130 0.91 28.15 -5.17
CA LYS A 130 1.22 28.06 -3.73
C LYS A 130 -0.06 27.89 -2.92
N GLN A 131 -0.06 26.91 -2.02
CA GLN A 131 -1.17 26.60 -1.12
C GLN A 131 -1.47 27.81 -0.21
N LEU A 132 -2.75 28.21 -0.14
CA LEU A 132 -3.21 29.33 0.69
C LEU A 132 -4.12 28.89 1.81
N HIS A 133 -4.86 27.81 1.58
CA HIS A 133 -5.83 27.27 2.51
C HIS A 133 -5.22 26.09 3.29
N ASN A 134 -5.76 25.80 4.48
CA ASN A 134 -5.34 24.63 5.25
C ASN A 134 -5.75 23.31 4.56
N ASP A 135 -5.18 22.19 4.99
CA ASP A 135 -5.37 20.91 4.29
C ASP A 135 -6.79 20.36 4.39
N ASN A 136 -7.45 20.56 5.54
CA ASN A 136 -8.84 20.13 5.73
C ASN A 136 -9.77 20.90 4.79
N TYR A 137 -9.56 22.20 4.65
CA TYR A 137 -10.33 23.03 3.73
C TYR A 137 -10.14 22.60 2.27
N ILE A 138 -8.91 22.29 1.84
CA ILE A 138 -8.65 21.79 0.48
C ILE A 138 -9.26 20.41 0.25
N LYS A 139 -9.27 19.54 1.26
CA LYS A 139 -9.96 18.25 1.15
C LYS A 139 -11.45 18.45 0.96
N ASN A 140 -12.09 19.21 1.86
CA ASN A 140 -13.54 19.39 1.85
C ASN A 140 -14.03 20.18 0.63
N GLU A 141 -13.34 21.24 0.24
CA GLU A 141 -13.79 22.14 -0.84
C GLU A 141 -13.28 21.72 -2.22
N CYS A 142 -12.21 20.91 -2.28
CA CYS A 142 -11.64 20.48 -3.55
C CYS A 142 -11.68 18.97 -3.77
N LEU A 143 -11.08 18.18 -2.86
CA LEU A 143 -10.97 16.73 -3.06
C LEU A 143 -12.34 16.06 -3.02
N ASP A 144 -13.17 16.35 -2.03
CA ASP A 144 -14.46 15.67 -1.87
C ASP A 144 -15.40 15.94 -3.06
N PRO A 145 -15.57 17.19 -3.56
CA PRO A 145 -16.31 17.44 -4.79
C PRO A 145 -15.72 16.77 -6.03
N PHE A 146 -14.40 16.55 -6.05
CA PHE A 146 -13.73 15.83 -7.12
C PHE A 146 -14.01 14.33 -7.05
N ILE A 147 -14.01 13.72 -5.85
CA ILE A 147 -14.39 12.32 -5.65
C ILE A 147 -15.86 12.09 -5.98
N GLU A 148 -16.76 13.00 -5.57
CA GLU A 148 -18.19 12.90 -5.93
C GLU A 148 -18.40 13.01 -7.44
N TRP A 149 -17.63 13.86 -8.12
CA TRP A 149 -17.63 13.90 -9.57
C TRP A 149 -17.15 12.59 -10.20
N LEU A 150 -16.08 11.98 -9.68
CA LEU A 150 -15.60 10.67 -10.16
C LEU A 150 -16.69 9.59 -10.03
N LYS A 151 -17.43 9.59 -8.92
CA LYS A 151 -18.50 8.63 -8.61
C LYS A 151 -19.74 8.84 -9.48
N SER A 152 -20.06 10.09 -9.83
CA SER A 152 -21.28 10.42 -10.57
C SER A 152 -21.41 9.71 -11.92
N ASP A 153 -22.65 9.51 -12.36
CA ASP A 153 -22.99 8.76 -13.57
C ASP A 153 -22.49 9.43 -14.85
N ARG A 154 -22.17 8.59 -15.84
CA ARG A 154 -21.61 9.01 -17.13
C ARG A 154 -22.66 9.52 -18.13
N GLU A 155 -23.95 9.38 -17.84
CA GLU A 155 -25.02 9.58 -18.83
C GLU A 155 -25.16 11.04 -19.31
N TYR A 156 -24.73 12.01 -18.50
CA TYR A 156 -24.85 13.41 -18.83
C TYR A 156 -23.60 13.93 -19.53
N ILE A 157 -23.76 14.31 -20.81
CA ILE A 157 -22.76 15.08 -21.55
C ILE A 157 -23.01 16.56 -21.31
N THR A 158 -21.95 17.31 -21.03
CA THR A 158 -22.01 18.77 -20.92
C THR A 158 -22.41 19.36 -22.28
N ARG A 159 -23.58 20.02 -22.35
CA ARG A 159 -24.15 20.51 -23.63
C ARG A 159 -23.65 21.91 -24.05
N LYS A 160 -23.07 22.69 -23.14
CA LYS A 160 -22.66 24.10 -23.37
C LYS A 160 -21.35 24.44 -22.64
N GLY A 161 -20.63 25.46 -23.14
CA GLY A 161 -19.43 26.02 -22.51
C GLY A 161 -18.13 25.29 -22.83
N LYS A 162 -17.04 25.65 -22.12
CA LYS A 162 -15.69 25.09 -22.33
C LYS A 162 -15.57 23.58 -22.08
N GLY A 163 -16.57 22.98 -21.42
CA GLY A 163 -16.67 21.53 -21.19
C GLY A 163 -17.59 20.81 -22.17
N LYS A 164 -18.09 21.48 -23.22
CA LYS A 164 -19.02 20.88 -24.17
C LYS A 164 -18.46 19.57 -24.74
N GLY A 165 -19.23 18.48 -24.66
CA GLY A 165 -18.81 17.15 -25.08
C GLY A 165 -18.12 16.31 -24.00
N LEU A 166 -17.79 16.87 -22.83
CA LEU A 166 -17.23 16.10 -21.71
C LEU A 166 -18.32 15.46 -20.86
N LEU A 167 -18.05 14.24 -20.37
CA LEU A 167 -18.92 13.53 -19.43
C LEU A 167 -18.95 14.25 -18.08
N GLN A 168 -20.13 14.35 -17.48
CA GLN A 168 -20.35 14.95 -16.17
C GLN A 168 -19.91 14.07 -15.01
N GLY A 169 -19.61 12.80 -15.25
CA GLY A 169 -19.13 11.85 -14.26
C GLY A 169 -18.27 10.77 -14.86
N CYS A 170 -17.71 9.90 -14.01
CA CYS A 170 -16.82 8.82 -14.43
C CYS A 170 -17.30 7.43 -14.02
N ASN A 171 -18.43 7.30 -13.32
CA ASN A 171 -18.97 6.03 -12.81
C ASN A 171 -17.89 5.16 -12.13
N VAL A 172 -17.07 5.80 -11.29
CA VAL A 172 -16.04 5.14 -10.49
C VAL A 172 -16.74 4.45 -9.31
N LYS A 173 -16.74 3.11 -9.30
CA LYS A 173 -17.32 2.32 -8.21
C LYS A 173 -16.34 2.11 -7.07
N VAL A 174 -15.06 1.94 -7.40
CA VAL A 174 -14.00 1.63 -6.44
C VAL A 174 -12.87 2.64 -6.54
N TYR A 175 -12.54 3.26 -5.42
CA TYR A 175 -11.42 4.19 -5.33
C TYR A 175 -10.69 4.08 -4.01
N LEU A 176 -9.42 4.49 -4.04
CA LEU A 176 -8.54 4.61 -2.90
C LEU A 176 -7.75 5.90 -3.05
N TRP A 177 -7.66 6.73 -2.03
CA TRP A 177 -6.84 7.94 -2.10
C TRP A 177 -5.98 8.17 -0.86
N ARG A 178 -4.86 8.87 -1.04
CA ARG A 178 -4.00 9.40 0.02
C ARG A 178 -3.59 10.84 -0.30
N ALA A 179 -3.59 11.68 0.73
CA ALA A 179 -2.96 12.99 0.73
C ALA A 179 -1.51 12.89 1.22
N GLU A 180 -0.59 13.55 0.52
CA GLU A 180 0.82 13.70 0.92
C GLU A 180 1.28 15.14 0.65
N THR A 181 2.17 15.64 1.49
CA THR A 181 2.83 16.94 1.29
C THR A 181 4.01 16.77 0.32
N GLN A 182 4.05 17.58 -0.74
CA GLN A 182 5.22 17.71 -1.62
C GLN A 182 6.41 18.35 -0.89
N LYS A 183 7.63 18.26 -1.47
CA LYS A 183 8.83 18.94 -0.95
C LYS A 183 8.66 20.45 -0.77
N ASN A 184 7.81 21.06 -1.61
CA ASN A 184 7.49 22.50 -1.53
C ASN A 184 6.42 22.84 -0.47
N GLY A 185 5.96 21.86 0.32
CA GLY A 185 4.95 22.04 1.37
C GLY A 185 3.49 22.01 0.87
N GLN A 186 3.26 21.84 -0.44
CA GLN A 186 1.91 21.82 -1.01
C GLN A 186 1.28 20.44 -0.88
N LEU A 187 -0.01 20.42 -0.61
CA LEU A 187 -0.81 19.20 -0.61
C LEU A 187 -0.92 18.63 -2.02
N HIS A 188 -0.68 17.33 -2.15
CA HIS A 188 -1.02 16.55 -3.33
C HIS A 188 -1.84 15.33 -2.95
N PHE A 189 -2.56 14.79 -3.92
CA PHE A 189 -3.36 13.58 -3.75
C PHE A 189 -2.93 12.51 -4.73
N HIS A 190 -2.83 11.28 -4.24
CA HIS A 190 -2.70 10.07 -5.05
C HIS A 190 -4.01 9.31 -4.96
N ILE A 191 -4.59 8.98 -6.11
CA ILE A 191 -5.90 8.34 -6.21
C ILE A 191 -5.76 7.14 -7.14
N ILE A 192 -6.23 5.99 -6.71
CA ILE A 192 -6.49 4.83 -7.55
C ILE A 192 -7.99 4.79 -7.80
N VAL A 193 -8.39 4.66 -9.04
CA VAL A 193 -9.79 4.45 -9.45
C VAL A 193 -9.90 3.18 -10.28
N ASP A 194 -11.09 2.61 -10.40
CA ASP A 194 -11.40 1.40 -11.17
C ASP A 194 -11.77 1.63 -12.64
N ARG A 195 -11.63 2.85 -13.13
CA ARG A 195 -11.96 3.24 -14.50
C ARG A 195 -10.81 3.97 -15.17
N TRP A 196 -10.64 3.74 -16.47
CA TRP A 196 -9.86 4.64 -17.30
C TRP A 196 -10.59 5.97 -17.43
N ILE A 197 -9.86 7.06 -17.24
CA ILE A 197 -10.37 8.42 -17.37
C ILE A 197 -9.33 9.23 -18.11
N ASP A 198 -9.78 10.00 -19.09
CA ASP A 198 -8.89 10.83 -19.88
C ASP A 198 -8.21 11.90 -19.00
N LYS A 199 -6.92 12.13 -19.27
CA LYS A 199 -6.10 13.04 -18.49
C LYS A 199 -6.60 14.48 -18.57
N ASP A 200 -7.05 14.92 -19.73
CA ASP A 200 -7.51 16.28 -19.95
C ASP A 200 -8.87 16.49 -19.28
N GLN A 201 -9.73 15.47 -19.24
CA GLN A 201 -10.97 15.50 -18.46
C GLN A 201 -10.71 15.65 -16.95
N ILE A 202 -9.81 14.81 -16.40
CA ILE A 202 -9.38 14.90 -14.99
C ILE A 202 -8.80 16.29 -14.68
N ARG A 203 -7.91 16.78 -15.54
CA ARG A 203 -7.27 18.09 -15.38
C ARG A 203 -8.30 19.21 -15.41
N TRP A 204 -9.16 19.22 -16.42
CA TRP A 204 -10.20 20.23 -16.59
C TRP A 204 -11.07 20.31 -15.35
N ARG A 205 -11.57 19.18 -14.85
CA ARG A 205 -12.43 19.15 -13.67
C ARG A 205 -11.70 19.60 -12.43
N TRP A 206 -10.49 19.07 -12.20
CA TRP A 206 -9.68 19.45 -11.04
C TRP A 206 -9.39 20.95 -11.04
N ASN A 207 -8.96 21.51 -12.17
CA ASN A 207 -8.71 22.94 -12.35
C ASN A 207 -9.96 23.78 -12.11
N GLN A 208 -11.14 23.35 -12.58
CA GLN A 208 -12.39 24.04 -12.29
C GLN A 208 -12.70 24.10 -10.80
N ILE A 209 -12.54 22.98 -10.08
CA ILE A 209 -12.85 22.89 -8.65
C ILE A 209 -11.87 23.76 -7.84
N VAL A 210 -10.57 23.59 -8.04
CA VAL A 210 -9.56 24.36 -7.28
C VAL A 210 -9.59 25.85 -7.64
N ASN A 211 -10.07 26.24 -8.82
CA ASN A 211 -10.18 27.66 -9.16
C ASN A 211 -11.31 28.39 -8.43
N ARG A 212 -12.27 27.68 -7.81
CA ARG A 212 -13.21 28.32 -6.86
C ARG A 212 -12.48 29.02 -5.72
N LEU A 213 -11.27 28.55 -5.40
CA LEU A 213 -10.36 29.13 -4.41
C LEU A 213 -9.27 30.01 -5.04
N GLY A 214 -9.34 30.29 -6.34
CA GLY A 214 -8.43 31.15 -7.09
C GLY A 214 -7.05 30.55 -7.42
N TYR A 215 -6.86 29.23 -7.30
CA TYR A 215 -5.55 28.60 -7.56
C TYR A 215 -5.11 28.69 -9.03
N VAL A 216 -6.03 28.54 -10.00
CA VAL A 216 -5.69 28.64 -11.44
C VAL A 216 -5.43 30.10 -11.82
N ASP A 217 -6.23 31.04 -11.32
CA ASP A 217 -6.03 32.47 -11.58
C ASP A 217 -4.69 32.99 -11.04
N ARG A 218 -4.27 32.52 -9.87
CA ARG A 218 -2.94 32.84 -9.31
C ARG A 218 -1.81 32.25 -10.14
N PHE A 219 -1.95 31.00 -10.57
CA PHE A 219 -1.00 30.41 -11.52
C PHE A 219 -0.90 31.27 -12.79
N ARG A 220 -2.05 31.62 -13.38
CA ARG A 220 -2.14 32.49 -14.56
C ARG A 220 -1.43 33.82 -14.33
N ASN A 221 -1.67 34.51 -13.22
CA ASN A 221 -1.03 35.79 -12.92
C ASN A 221 0.49 35.67 -12.79
N VAL A 222 0.99 34.61 -12.16
CA VAL A 222 2.43 34.33 -12.09
C VAL A 222 3.02 34.07 -13.48
N GLN A 223 2.32 33.33 -14.33
CA GLN A 223 2.78 33.10 -15.71
C GLN A 223 2.75 34.39 -16.54
N LEU A 224 1.69 35.19 -16.47
CA LEU A 224 1.60 36.48 -17.15
C LEU A 224 2.71 37.42 -16.71
N HIS A 225 3.02 37.48 -15.41
CA HIS A 225 4.13 38.26 -14.90
C HIS A 225 5.48 37.73 -15.40
N LYS A 226 5.70 36.39 -15.38
CA LYS A 226 6.93 35.75 -15.90
C LYS A 226 7.15 36.10 -17.38
N TYR A 227 6.08 36.12 -18.17
CA TYR A 227 6.13 36.32 -19.62
C TYR A 227 5.67 37.72 -20.07
N ARG A 228 5.72 38.72 -19.18
CA ARG A 228 5.30 40.11 -19.48
C ARG A 228 6.08 40.74 -20.63
N ASN A 229 7.33 40.30 -20.83
CA ASN A 229 8.23 40.76 -21.89
C ASN A 229 8.32 39.74 -23.05
N GLY A 230 7.31 38.87 -23.22
CA GLY A 230 7.31 37.80 -24.20
C GLY A 230 7.98 36.50 -23.71
N PHE A 231 8.27 35.60 -24.65
CA PHE A 231 8.86 34.30 -24.35
C PHE A 231 10.29 34.46 -23.81
N SER A 232 10.51 33.93 -22.60
CA SER A 232 11.84 33.80 -22.00
C SER A 232 11.98 32.42 -21.37
N CYS A 233 13.18 31.85 -21.41
CA CYS A 233 13.49 30.57 -20.79
C CYS A 233 14.87 30.63 -20.14
N THR A 234 15.03 29.95 -19.00
CA THR A 234 16.31 29.90 -18.30
C THR A 234 17.23 28.83 -18.90
N VAL A 235 18.52 28.92 -18.61
CA VAL A 235 19.51 27.92 -19.07
C VAL A 235 19.17 26.54 -18.50
N GLU A 236 18.67 26.48 -17.26
CA GLU A 236 18.26 25.24 -16.59
C GLU A 236 17.02 24.62 -17.26
N GLU A 237 16.06 25.43 -17.72
CA GLU A 237 14.88 24.95 -18.45
C GLU A 237 15.28 24.31 -19.79
N ILE A 238 16.20 24.97 -20.51
CA ILE A 238 16.75 24.45 -21.77
C ILE A 238 17.49 23.14 -21.51
N GLU A 239 18.38 23.10 -20.51
CA GLU A 239 19.20 21.93 -20.20
C GLU A 239 18.36 20.74 -19.76
N SER A 240 17.34 20.98 -18.93
CA SER A 240 16.37 19.95 -18.51
C SER A 240 15.64 19.35 -19.72
N GLN A 241 15.18 20.21 -20.64
CA GLN A 241 14.47 19.76 -21.84
C GLN A 241 15.42 19.09 -22.85
N ARG A 242 16.65 19.57 -22.96
CA ARG A 242 17.73 18.98 -23.77
C ARG A 242 18.00 17.54 -23.34
N LYS A 243 18.18 17.31 -22.04
CA LYS A 243 18.39 15.98 -21.46
C LYS A 243 17.22 15.04 -21.77
N LYS A 244 15.98 15.49 -21.61
CA LYS A 244 14.78 14.70 -21.97
C LYS A 244 14.75 14.30 -23.45
N LEU A 245 15.13 15.20 -24.36
CA LEU A 245 15.19 14.92 -25.79
C LEU A 245 16.29 13.90 -26.12
N GLN A 246 17.48 14.06 -25.50
CA GLN A 246 18.58 13.11 -25.66
C GLN A 246 18.21 11.72 -25.12
N ASP A 247 17.63 11.64 -23.92
CA ASP A 247 17.17 10.39 -23.32
C ASP A 247 16.12 9.70 -24.21
N LYS A 248 15.15 10.46 -24.73
CA LYS A 248 14.15 9.91 -25.67
C LYS A 248 14.80 9.34 -26.93
N LEU A 249 15.76 10.04 -27.54
CA LEU A 249 16.44 9.57 -28.75
C LEU A 249 17.30 8.33 -28.45
N PHE A 250 18.01 8.34 -27.32
CA PHE A 250 18.79 7.21 -26.87
C PHE A 250 17.92 5.96 -26.66
N GLN A 251 16.79 6.09 -25.96
CA GLN A 251 15.84 4.98 -25.76
C GLN A 251 15.23 4.51 -27.08
N ALA A 252 14.89 5.43 -27.99
CA ALA A 252 14.38 5.10 -29.30
C ALA A 252 15.36 4.22 -30.09
N ASN A 253 16.62 4.65 -30.17
CA ASN A 253 17.69 3.89 -30.84
C ASN A 253 17.96 2.55 -30.16
N LYS A 254 18.03 2.52 -28.81
CA LYS A 254 18.23 1.29 -28.03
C LYS A 254 17.17 0.23 -28.33
N HIS A 255 15.93 0.66 -28.56
CA HIS A 255 14.81 -0.23 -28.86
C HIS A 255 14.51 -0.37 -30.36
N ASN A 256 15.30 0.30 -31.21
CA ASN A 256 15.06 0.44 -32.65
C ASN A 256 13.59 0.80 -32.97
N GLN A 257 13.02 1.74 -32.21
CA GLN A 257 11.61 2.11 -32.33
C GLN A 257 11.38 3.60 -32.03
N LEU A 258 10.65 4.28 -32.91
CA LEU A 258 10.22 5.66 -32.71
C LEU A 258 9.23 5.77 -31.54
N PRO A 259 9.41 6.72 -30.61
CA PRO A 259 8.41 7.05 -29.61
C PRO A 259 7.15 7.58 -30.30
N LYS A 260 5.96 7.22 -29.82
CA LYS A 260 4.70 7.76 -30.38
C LYS A 260 4.45 9.23 -30.00
N ASN A 261 4.91 9.64 -28.82
CA ASN A 261 4.67 10.97 -28.27
C ASN A 261 5.91 11.87 -28.46
N ILE A 262 6.33 12.01 -29.72
CA ILE A 262 7.33 13.01 -30.10
C ILE A 262 6.64 14.37 -30.09
N HIS A 263 7.36 15.38 -29.62
CA HIS A 263 6.77 16.71 -29.50
C HIS A 263 6.66 17.33 -30.90
N PRO A 264 5.50 17.90 -31.31
CA PRO A 264 5.26 18.38 -32.68
C PRO A 264 6.35 19.33 -33.19
N ALA A 265 6.81 20.24 -32.33
CA ALA A 265 7.83 21.23 -32.67
C ALA A 265 9.22 20.66 -33.06
N VAL A 266 9.48 19.37 -32.84
CA VAL A 266 10.79 18.74 -33.12
C VAL A 266 10.62 17.37 -33.81
N GLU A 267 9.41 17.05 -34.26
CA GLU A 267 9.07 15.72 -34.76
C GLU A 267 9.91 15.34 -35.98
N HIS A 268 10.01 16.25 -36.93
CA HIS A 268 10.78 16.06 -38.16
C HIS A 268 12.27 15.80 -37.89
N GLU A 269 12.92 16.63 -37.06
CA GLU A 269 14.33 16.49 -36.72
C GLU A 269 14.60 15.23 -35.91
N PHE A 270 13.68 14.87 -35.03
CA PHE A 270 13.77 13.65 -34.23
C PHE A 270 13.66 12.40 -35.09
N ILE A 271 12.69 12.34 -35.99
CA ILE A 271 12.53 11.23 -36.94
C ILE A 271 13.75 11.12 -37.86
N THR A 272 14.26 12.25 -38.36
CA THR A 272 15.45 12.28 -39.22
C THR A 272 16.68 11.77 -38.47
N ALA A 273 16.91 12.23 -37.24
CA ALA A 273 18.02 11.76 -36.42
C ALA A 273 17.92 10.25 -36.14
N PHE A 274 16.73 9.76 -35.78
CA PHE A 274 16.47 8.34 -35.56
C PHE A 274 16.75 7.50 -36.82
N LYS A 275 16.19 7.89 -37.98
CA LYS A 275 16.42 7.19 -39.27
C LYS A 275 17.89 7.15 -39.68
N SER A 276 18.65 8.20 -39.36
CA SER A 276 20.11 8.24 -39.61
C SER A 276 20.96 7.43 -38.62
N GLY A 277 20.35 6.76 -37.63
CA GLY A 277 21.07 6.00 -36.60
C GLY A 277 21.87 6.87 -35.63
N LYS A 278 21.63 8.20 -35.60
CA LYS A 278 22.32 9.11 -34.68
C LYS A 278 21.94 8.77 -33.24
N LYS A 279 22.94 8.39 -32.44
CA LYS A 279 22.77 8.06 -31.02
C LYS A 279 22.36 9.27 -30.17
N ALA A 280 22.82 10.47 -30.54
CA ALA A 280 22.51 11.72 -29.85
C ALA A 280 22.55 12.91 -30.82
N PHE A 281 21.84 13.97 -30.46
CA PHE A 281 22.00 15.28 -31.08
C PHE A 281 23.27 15.97 -30.55
N SER A 282 23.89 16.83 -31.37
CA SER A 282 24.96 17.71 -30.88
C SER A 282 24.43 18.62 -29.78
N VAL A 283 25.32 19.09 -28.89
CA VAL A 283 24.95 19.96 -27.75
C VAL A 283 24.21 21.20 -28.26
N LYS A 284 24.75 21.87 -29.29
CA LYS A 284 24.13 23.03 -29.94
C LYS A 284 22.74 22.70 -30.51
N LYS A 285 22.60 21.61 -31.26
CA LYS A 285 21.32 21.27 -31.90
C LYS A 285 20.25 20.85 -30.88
N SER A 286 20.62 20.09 -29.86
CA SER A 286 19.69 19.68 -28.80
C SER A 286 19.20 20.86 -27.96
N ALA A 287 20.05 21.86 -27.70
CA ALA A 287 19.64 23.09 -27.02
C ALA A 287 18.66 23.91 -27.88
N GLU A 288 18.92 24.02 -29.19
CA GLU A 288 18.01 24.68 -30.14
C GLU A 288 16.63 23.99 -30.16
N LEU A 289 16.59 22.67 -30.33
CA LEU A 289 15.36 21.88 -30.30
C LEU A 289 14.62 21.98 -28.96
N ALA A 290 15.36 22.00 -27.84
CA ALA A 290 14.79 22.21 -26.52
C ALA A 290 14.09 23.57 -26.42
N LYS A 291 14.69 24.64 -26.96
CA LYS A 291 14.08 25.97 -27.03
C LYS A 291 12.80 25.97 -27.88
N CYS A 292 12.81 25.32 -29.05
CA CYS A 292 11.61 25.19 -29.91
C CYS A 292 10.45 24.51 -29.18
N VAL A 293 10.74 23.47 -28.40
CA VAL A 293 9.73 22.79 -27.55
C VAL A 293 9.17 23.74 -26.49
N LEU A 294 10.03 24.47 -25.79
CA LEU A 294 9.61 25.42 -24.74
C LEU A 294 8.76 26.56 -25.32
N GLU A 295 9.15 27.08 -26.47
CA GLU A 295 8.43 28.15 -27.18
C GLU A 295 7.06 27.70 -27.70
N TYR A 296 6.99 26.49 -28.26
CA TYR A 296 5.71 25.89 -28.64
C TYR A 296 4.76 25.73 -27.43
N ASN A 297 5.27 25.23 -26.31
CA ASN A 297 4.48 25.10 -25.08
C ASN A 297 4.04 26.46 -24.54
N TYR A 298 4.89 27.48 -24.65
CA TYR A 298 4.52 28.85 -24.32
C TYR A 298 3.37 29.36 -25.20
N ARG A 299 3.44 29.20 -26.52
CA ARG A 299 2.36 29.60 -27.44
C ARG A 299 1.03 28.94 -27.09
N LYS A 300 1.03 27.63 -26.81
CA LYS A 300 -0.17 26.90 -26.35
C LYS A 300 -0.74 27.44 -25.04
N LYS A 301 0.13 27.83 -24.11
CA LYS A 301 -0.28 28.47 -22.85
C LYS A 301 -0.82 29.89 -23.07
N VAL A 302 -0.27 30.65 -24.03
CA VAL A 302 -0.80 31.97 -24.39
C VAL A 302 -2.18 31.83 -25.03
N GLU A 303 -2.36 30.88 -25.96
CA GLU A 303 -3.65 30.57 -26.61
C GLU A 303 -4.75 30.26 -25.57
N ASN A 304 -4.42 29.53 -24.51
CA ASN A 304 -5.36 29.22 -23.42
C ASN A 304 -5.34 30.23 -22.27
N ASN A 305 -4.64 31.36 -22.43
CA ASN A 305 -4.51 32.42 -21.44
C ASN A 305 -4.04 31.92 -20.06
N PHE A 306 -3.18 30.91 -20.05
CA PHE A 306 -2.64 30.21 -18.87
C PHE A 306 -3.71 29.61 -17.95
N THR A 307 -4.91 29.32 -18.46
CA THR A 307 -6.03 28.79 -17.67
C THR A 307 -6.06 27.26 -17.57
N ASP A 308 -5.10 26.56 -18.19
CA ASP A 308 -4.94 25.10 -18.05
C ASP A 308 -3.56 24.72 -17.47
N PRO A 309 -3.33 24.93 -16.15
CA PRO A 309 -2.11 24.50 -15.50
C PRO A 309 -1.96 22.97 -15.51
N PRO A 310 -0.72 22.44 -15.60
CA PRO A 310 -0.46 21.00 -15.53
C PRO A 310 -0.58 20.50 -14.08
N SER A 311 -1.80 20.42 -13.59
CA SER A 311 -2.15 20.09 -12.19
C SER A 311 -2.42 18.61 -11.94
N THR A 312 -2.32 17.78 -12.98
CA THR A 312 -2.68 16.36 -12.91
C THR A 312 -1.73 15.47 -13.69
N GLN A 313 -1.55 14.25 -13.18
CA GLN A 313 -0.86 13.16 -13.86
C GLN A 313 -1.76 11.92 -13.81
N VAL A 314 -2.03 11.32 -14.96
CA VAL A 314 -2.82 10.10 -15.07
C VAL A 314 -1.93 9.02 -15.66
N ILE A 315 -1.87 7.87 -15.00
CA ILE A 315 -1.05 6.73 -15.40
C ILE A 315 -1.93 5.48 -15.42
N PRO A 316 -2.03 4.78 -16.56
CA PRO A 316 -2.71 3.49 -16.60
C PRO A 316 -1.97 2.47 -15.74
N ILE A 317 -2.70 1.66 -14.98
CA ILE A 317 -2.12 0.62 -14.13
C ILE A 317 -1.74 -0.56 -15.02
N GLN A 318 -0.44 -0.68 -15.29
CA GLN A 318 0.06 -1.70 -16.21
C GLN A 318 0.32 -3.05 -15.56
N ASN A 319 0.56 -3.12 -14.24
CA ASN A 319 0.65 -4.37 -13.50
C ASN A 319 0.36 -4.14 -12.01
N ALA A 320 -0.27 -5.14 -11.37
CA ALA A 320 -0.60 -5.10 -9.94
C ALA A 320 0.64 -4.84 -9.09
N LYS A 321 1.83 -5.34 -9.50
CA LYS A 321 3.08 -5.15 -8.76
C LYS A 321 3.63 -3.74 -8.81
N SER A 322 3.75 -3.10 -9.98
CA SER A 322 4.27 -1.72 -10.05
C SER A 322 3.30 -0.79 -9.36
N VAL A 323 2.00 -1.06 -9.42
CA VAL A 323 1.04 -0.25 -8.67
C VAL A 323 1.10 -0.55 -7.21
N THR A 324 1.08 -1.80 -6.76
CA THR A 324 1.27 -2.10 -5.33
C THR A 324 2.58 -1.50 -4.84
N ALA A 325 3.67 -1.56 -5.60
CA ALA A 325 4.95 -0.96 -5.23
C ALA A 325 4.92 0.57 -5.28
N TYR A 326 4.20 1.17 -6.22
CA TYR A 326 4.03 2.62 -6.37
C TYR A 326 3.10 3.14 -5.28
N VAL A 327 1.90 2.60 -5.17
CA VAL A 327 0.96 2.76 -4.08
C VAL A 327 1.68 2.55 -2.75
N THR A 328 2.39 1.46 -2.51
CA THR A 328 3.21 1.29 -1.30
C THR A 328 4.25 2.41 -1.20
N LYS A 329 5.02 2.73 -2.24
CA LYS A 329 6.00 3.83 -2.21
C LYS A 329 5.37 5.16 -1.79
N TYR A 330 4.19 5.50 -2.29
CA TYR A 330 3.50 6.77 -2.02
C TYR A 330 2.43 6.67 -0.95
N ILE A 331 2.20 5.50 -0.34
CA ILE A 331 1.29 5.30 0.78
C ILE A 331 2.08 4.98 2.05
N SER A 332 3.14 4.20 1.93
CA SER A 332 4.00 3.77 3.02
C SER A 332 5.24 4.62 3.20
N LYS A 333 5.46 5.66 2.37
CA LYS A 333 6.61 6.58 2.48
C LYS A 333 6.78 7.00 3.95
N SER A 334 7.84 6.53 4.57
CA SER A 334 8.28 7.02 5.86
C SER A 334 8.77 8.45 5.68
N SER A 335 8.49 9.32 6.64
CA SER A 335 9.15 10.61 6.66
C SER A 335 10.65 10.42 6.82
N GLU A 336 11.41 11.19 6.06
CA GLU A 336 12.83 11.37 6.33
C GLU A 336 12.94 12.33 7.51
N GLU A 337 13.46 11.81 8.61
CA GLU A 337 13.83 12.62 9.78
C GLU A 337 15.00 13.51 9.38
N ILE A 338 14.82 14.82 9.53
CA ILE A 338 15.89 15.78 9.31
C ILE A 338 16.90 15.53 10.44
N ALA A 339 18.13 15.20 10.07
CA ALA A 339 19.22 15.13 11.04
C ALA A 339 19.33 16.48 11.77
N PRO A 340 19.42 16.49 13.11
CA PRO A 340 19.62 17.73 13.84
C PRO A 340 20.91 18.40 13.36
N LYS A 341 20.90 19.73 13.25
CA LYS A 341 22.14 20.48 13.11
C LYS A 341 22.83 20.44 14.48
N LEU A 342 23.96 19.75 14.55
CA LEU A 342 24.78 19.62 15.75
C LEU A 342 25.90 20.66 15.72
N ASN A 343 26.22 21.23 16.87
CA ASN A 343 27.45 22.00 17.07
C ASN A 343 28.64 21.05 17.31
N ASP A 344 29.87 21.56 17.24
CA ASP A 344 31.10 20.76 17.40
C ASP A 344 31.17 19.99 18.72
N ASN A 345 30.50 20.51 19.77
CA ASN A 345 30.45 19.90 21.09
C ASN A 345 29.16 19.09 21.35
N GLN A 346 28.41 18.73 20.31
CA GLN A 346 27.15 18.00 20.41
C GLN A 346 27.22 16.66 19.70
N GLU A 347 26.60 15.64 20.30
CA GLU A 347 26.35 14.37 19.60
C GLU A 347 24.90 13.96 19.66
N PHE A 348 24.51 13.23 18.62
CA PHE A 348 23.20 12.63 18.52
C PHE A 348 23.27 11.18 19.00
N VAL A 349 22.67 10.89 20.15
CA VAL A 349 22.71 9.58 20.79
C VAL A 349 21.32 8.97 20.77
N ALA A 350 21.21 7.71 20.34
CA ALA A 350 19.98 6.93 20.45
C ALA A 350 20.15 5.89 21.57
N THR A 351 19.22 5.88 22.52
CA THR A 351 19.25 4.97 23.67
C THR A 351 17.91 4.25 23.75
N GLU A 352 17.95 2.94 24.00
CA GLU A 352 16.75 2.16 24.23
C GLU A 352 16.37 2.25 25.71
N GLU A 353 15.23 2.87 26.01
CA GLU A 353 14.68 3.00 27.36
C GLU A 353 13.30 2.35 27.41
N PHE A 354 13.13 1.34 28.26
CA PHE A 354 11.86 0.61 28.42
C PHE A 354 11.30 0.06 27.08
N GLY A 355 12.19 -0.45 26.21
CA GLY A 355 11.83 -0.98 24.89
C GLY A 355 11.38 0.09 23.87
N LYS A 356 11.61 1.38 24.17
CA LYS A 356 11.41 2.49 23.24
C LYS A 356 12.75 3.13 22.91
N LEU A 357 13.03 3.28 21.62
CA LEU A 357 14.19 4.03 21.17
C LEU A 357 13.93 5.53 21.38
N LYS A 358 14.62 6.14 22.35
CA LYS A 358 14.66 7.59 22.53
C LYS A 358 15.92 8.16 21.90
N LYS A 359 15.83 9.39 21.42
CA LYS A 359 16.93 10.10 20.77
C LYS A 359 17.24 11.36 21.55
N TYR A 360 18.52 11.65 21.72
CA TYR A 360 19.02 12.74 22.54
C TYR A 360 20.05 13.54 21.76
N ILE A 361 20.07 14.85 22.00
CA ILE A 361 21.22 15.71 21.71
C ILE A 361 21.98 15.85 23.04
N VAL A 362 23.21 15.36 23.05
CA VAL A 362 24.09 15.37 24.22
C VAL A 362 25.16 16.43 24.01
N ASN A 363 25.30 17.36 24.94
CA ASN A 363 26.34 18.38 24.91
C ASN A 363 27.53 17.89 25.74
N TYR A 364 28.74 18.07 25.20
CA TYR A 364 29.98 17.70 25.86
C TYR A 364 30.85 18.92 26.14
N ARG A 365 31.71 18.80 27.15
CA ARG A 365 32.89 19.63 27.34
C ARG A 365 34.12 18.75 27.39
N TYR A 366 35.26 19.30 27.00
CA TYR A 366 36.54 18.61 27.04
C TYR A 366 37.35 19.18 28.20
N GLU A 367 37.81 18.32 29.10
CA GLU A 367 38.68 18.68 30.22
C GLU A 367 39.94 17.81 30.17
N LEU A 368 41.09 18.37 30.55
CA LEU A 368 42.34 17.61 30.63
C LEU A 368 42.35 16.78 31.90
N SER A 369 42.62 15.47 31.79
CA SER A 369 42.90 14.62 32.94
C SER A 369 44.23 15.00 33.59
N LEU A 370 44.46 14.49 34.80
CA LEU A 370 45.73 14.65 35.52
C LEU A 370 46.95 14.14 34.71
N ASP A 371 46.72 13.21 33.78
CA ASP A 371 47.74 12.63 32.90
C ASP A 371 47.88 13.38 31.56
N GLY A 372 47.19 14.52 31.40
CA GLY A 372 47.23 15.36 30.20
C GLY A 372 46.39 14.86 29.03
N GLN A 373 45.48 13.89 29.23
CA GLN A 373 44.59 13.39 28.19
C GLN A 373 43.26 14.16 28.18
N GLU A 374 42.72 14.48 27.01
CA GLU A 374 41.39 15.08 26.92
C GLU A 374 40.30 14.06 27.28
N VAL A 375 39.52 14.37 28.32
CA VAL A 375 38.37 13.62 28.77
C VAL A 375 37.11 14.35 28.32
N LYS A 376 36.25 13.62 27.61
CA LYS A 376 34.97 14.11 27.15
C LYS A 376 33.91 13.90 28.23
N ILE A 377 33.38 14.99 28.77
CA ILE A 377 32.41 14.97 29.88
C ILE A 377 31.05 15.43 29.37
N GLU A 378 30.02 14.60 29.58
CA GLU A 378 28.63 14.94 29.29
C GLU A 378 28.17 16.06 30.23
N THR A 379 27.77 17.20 29.66
CA THR A 379 27.32 18.39 30.42
C THR A 379 25.81 18.47 30.54
N SER A 380 25.10 18.06 29.47
CA SER A 380 23.65 18.07 29.45
C SER A 380 23.12 17.13 28.37
N ARG A 381 21.90 16.65 28.60
CA ARG A 381 21.17 15.77 27.68
C ARG A 381 19.79 16.35 27.43
N GLN A 382 19.46 16.59 26.17
CA GLN A 382 18.15 17.07 25.75
C GLN A 382 17.47 16.04 24.86
N GLU A 383 16.23 15.67 25.19
CA GLU A 383 15.43 14.79 24.34
C GLU A 383 15.20 15.46 22.97
N TYR A 384 15.62 14.77 21.90
CA TYR A 384 15.44 15.24 20.55
C TYR A 384 14.00 15.01 20.11
N LYS A 385 13.29 16.10 19.81
CA LYS A 385 11.99 16.04 19.15
C LYS A 385 12.21 15.96 17.63
N PRO A 386 11.96 14.82 16.98
CA PRO A 386 12.26 14.63 15.57
C PRO A 386 11.53 15.65 14.70
N ARG A 387 12.31 16.33 13.85
CA ARG A 387 11.80 17.15 12.75
C ARG A 387 11.86 16.33 11.47
N PHE A 388 10.87 16.47 10.60
CA PHE A 388 10.77 15.71 9.36
C PHE A 388 10.81 16.65 8.15
N GLU A 389 11.40 16.20 7.03
CA GLU A 389 11.54 17.00 5.80
C GLU A 389 10.18 17.47 5.27
N THR A 390 9.14 16.64 5.50
CA THR A 390 7.78 16.90 5.04
C THR A 390 6.92 17.45 6.17
N ARG A 391 6.18 18.52 5.86
CA ARG A 391 5.12 19.04 6.75
C ARG A 391 4.11 17.94 7.00
N LYS A 392 3.70 17.77 8.26
CA LYS A 392 2.55 16.92 8.60
C LYS A 392 1.29 17.50 7.96
N VAL A 393 0.42 16.62 7.46
CA VAL A 393 -0.89 16.98 6.94
C VAL A 393 -1.90 16.93 8.10
N THR A 394 -2.84 17.86 8.12
CA THR A 394 -3.88 17.93 9.16
C THR A 394 -5.08 17.04 8.82
N GLY A 395 -5.66 16.36 9.83
CA GLY A 395 -6.85 15.51 9.69
C GLY A 395 -6.61 14.18 8.98
N ARG A 396 -7.68 13.63 8.37
CA ARG A 396 -7.65 12.34 7.65
C ARG A 396 -6.70 12.39 6.44
N LEU A 397 -5.76 11.45 6.35
CA LEU A 397 -4.77 11.37 5.27
C LEU A 397 -5.17 10.49 4.10
N TRP A 398 -6.16 9.62 4.27
CA TRP A 398 -6.51 8.65 3.25
C TRP A 398 -7.99 8.31 3.34
N GLY A 399 -8.56 7.94 2.21
CA GLY A 399 -9.95 7.53 2.08
C GLY A 399 -10.09 6.43 1.04
N ARG A 400 -11.29 5.84 0.99
CA ARG A 400 -11.62 4.75 0.07
C ARG A 400 -13.12 4.69 -0.16
N SER A 401 -13.54 3.93 -1.17
CA SER A 401 -14.93 3.53 -1.32
C SER A 401 -15.36 2.57 -0.22
N ASP A 402 -16.66 2.58 0.10
CA ASP A 402 -17.22 1.70 1.12
C ASP A 402 -17.16 0.23 0.71
N SER A 403 -17.28 -0.05 -0.60
CA SER A 403 -17.14 -1.39 -1.20
C SER A 403 -15.82 -2.08 -0.87
N LEU A 404 -14.75 -1.33 -0.58
CA LEU A 404 -13.46 -1.88 -0.15
C LEU A 404 -13.47 -2.35 1.33
N PHE A 405 -14.57 -2.19 2.07
CA PHE A 405 -14.64 -2.55 3.48
C PHE A 405 -14.71 -4.07 3.63
N GLY A 406 -13.93 -4.61 4.56
CA GLY A 406 -14.00 -6.04 4.90
C GLY A 406 -13.30 -6.99 3.92
N ILE A 407 -12.73 -6.50 2.82
CA ILE A 407 -12.00 -7.36 1.87
C ILE A 407 -10.75 -7.94 2.53
N LYS A 408 -10.69 -9.26 2.58
CA LYS A 408 -9.56 -10.04 3.10
C LYS A 408 -8.80 -10.71 1.96
N ALA A 409 -7.51 -10.94 2.19
CA ALA A 409 -6.72 -11.73 1.25
C ALA A 409 -7.17 -13.19 1.31
N PHE A 410 -6.84 -13.96 0.28
CA PHE A 410 -7.04 -15.41 0.31
C PHE A 410 -6.17 -16.03 1.42
N GLU A 411 -6.83 -16.66 2.39
CA GLU A 411 -6.23 -17.29 3.56
C GLU A 411 -6.79 -18.70 3.69
N LYS A 412 -5.93 -19.68 3.99
CA LYS A 412 -6.33 -21.07 4.20
C LYS A 412 -5.62 -21.64 5.43
N ALA A 413 -6.36 -22.38 6.25
CA ALA A 413 -5.78 -23.16 7.34
C ALA A 413 -5.12 -24.40 6.72
N ILE A 414 -3.78 -24.42 6.73
CA ILE A 414 -3.02 -25.54 6.14
C ILE A 414 -2.85 -26.68 7.14
N TYR A 415 -2.81 -26.35 8.43
CA TYR A 415 -2.77 -27.35 9.50
C TYR A 415 -3.58 -26.85 10.69
N THR A 416 -4.53 -27.66 11.11
CA THR A 416 -5.40 -27.39 12.26
C THR A 416 -5.07 -28.38 13.34
N TYR A 417 -4.75 -27.90 14.53
CA TYR A 417 -4.39 -28.72 15.69
C TYR A 417 -5.36 -28.44 16.84
N LYS A 418 -6.08 -29.47 17.27
CA LYS A 418 -6.95 -29.42 18.45
C LYS A 418 -6.33 -30.23 19.58
N LEU A 419 -6.04 -29.55 20.68
CA LEU A 419 -5.70 -30.18 21.94
C LEU A 419 -6.98 -30.45 22.71
N VAL A 420 -7.24 -31.72 22.99
CA VAL A 420 -8.44 -32.15 23.68
C VAL A 420 -8.08 -32.94 24.92
N GLU A 421 -8.74 -32.61 26.02
CA GLU A 421 -8.68 -33.40 27.25
C GLU A 421 -9.83 -34.41 27.27
N GLU A 422 -9.47 -35.68 27.40
CA GLU A 422 -10.38 -36.79 27.61
C GLU A 422 -10.30 -37.25 29.06
N PRO A 423 -11.42 -37.30 29.79
CA PRO A 423 -11.40 -37.89 31.12
C PRO A 423 -11.13 -39.40 30.99
N VAL A 424 -10.15 -39.87 31.74
CA VAL A 424 -9.83 -41.27 31.96
C VAL A 424 -10.17 -41.57 33.41
N TYR A 425 -11.09 -42.51 33.60
CA TYR A 425 -11.54 -42.93 34.92
C TYR A 425 -10.74 -44.15 35.33
N GLU A 426 -9.95 -44.03 36.40
CA GLU A 426 -9.23 -45.15 37.00
C GLU A 426 -9.93 -45.50 38.31
N THR A 427 -10.49 -46.71 38.38
CA THR A 427 -11.17 -47.16 39.59
C THR A 427 -10.26 -48.10 40.34
N ARG A 428 -9.95 -47.77 41.60
CA ARG A 428 -9.16 -48.61 42.48
C ARG A 428 -9.90 -48.86 43.78
N VAL A 429 -9.64 -50.02 44.38
CA VAL A 429 -10.15 -50.36 45.70
C VAL A 429 -9.19 -49.79 46.72
N GLU A 430 -9.64 -48.79 47.48
CA GLU A 430 -8.90 -48.28 48.64
C GLU A 430 -9.54 -48.80 49.91
N ASN A 431 -8.74 -49.43 50.77
CA ASN A 431 -9.18 -49.78 52.11
C ASN A 431 -9.21 -48.50 52.96
N LYS A 432 -10.41 -47.95 53.19
CA LYS A 432 -10.59 -46.73 53.98
C LYS A 432 -11.08 -47.08 55.37
N LYS A 433 -10.50 -46.39 56.34
CA LYS A 433 -10.97 -46.37 57.72
C LYS A 433 -12.20 -45.47 57.78
N ILE A 434 -13.38 -46.06 57.77
CA ILE A 434 -14.65 -45.34 57.85
C ILE A 434 -15.11 -45.36 59.30
N PHE A 435 -15.59 -44.22 59.78
CA PHE A 435 -16.24 -44.14 61.08
C PHE A 435 -17.49 -45.04 61.08
N SER A 436 -17.57 -46.00 62.01
CA SER A 436 -18.74 -46.90 62.08
C SER A 436 -19.75 -46.40 63.10
N HIS A 437 -19.32 -46.21 64.36
CA HIS A 437 -20.14 -45.66 65.45
C HIS A 437 -19.26 -45.33 66.67
N THR A 438 -19.76 -44.47 67.57
CA THR A 438 -19.14 -44.21 68.87
C THR A 438 -19.49 -45.35 69.83
N ILE A 439 -18.52 -45.80 70.63
CA ILE A 439 -18.75 -46.73 71.74
C ILE A 439 -18.37 -46.00 73.02
N THR A 440 -19.32 -45.91 73.94
CA THR A 440 -19.08 -45.40 75.29
C THR A 440 -18.74 -46.57 76.20
N ASP A 441 -17.62 -46.51 76.93
CA ASP A 441 -17.29 -47.51 77.93
C ASP A 441 -18.24 -47.43 79.15
N LEU A 442 -18.22 -48.39 80.08
CA LEU A 442 -19.09 -48.33 81.27
C LEU A 442 -18.73 -47.17 82.23
N TRP A 443 -17.71 -46.35 81.92
CA TRP A 443 -17.23 -45.21 82.69
C TRP A 443 -17.62 -43.88 82.05
N GLY A 444 -18.34 -43.91 80.92
CA GLY A 444 -18.80 -42.72 80.20
C GLY A 444 -17.79 -42.12 79.22
N ASN A 445 -16.62 -42.74 79.01
CA ASN A 445 -15.65 -42.25 78.05
C ASN A 445 -16.03 -42.71 76.64
N GLU A 446 -16.13 -41.76 75.72
CA GLU A 446 -16.40 -42.05 74.31
C GLU A 446 -15.13 -42.47 73.58
N SER A 447 -15.19 -43.62 72.92
CA SER A 447 -14.17 -44.09 72.00
C SER A 447 -14.77 -44.25 70.61
N LEU A 448 -14.04 -43.76 69.59
CA LEU A 448 -14.49 -43.87 68.21
C LEU A 448 -14.08 -45.24 67.67
N LYS A 449 -15.07 -46.07 67.31
CA LYS A 449 -14.81 -47.31 66.57
C LYS A 449 -14.81 -47.03 65.08
N TYR A 450 -13.80 -47.57 64.42
CA TYR A 450 -13.64 -47.46 62.99
C TYR A 450 -13.67 -48.85 62.37
N GLU A 451 -14.32 -48.97 61.23
CA GLU A 451 -14.30 -50.16 60.40
C GLU A 451 -13.47 -49.89 59.15
N HIS A 452 -12.65 -50.86 58.79
CA HIS A 452 -11.97 -50.86 57.51
C HIS A 452 -12.94 -51.41 56.46
N ARG A 453 -13.29 -50.59 55.47
CA ARG A 453 -14.08 -51.04 54.31
C ARG A 453 -13.33 -50.77 53.03
N ASP A 454 -13.43 -51.71 52.12
CA ASP A 454 -12.96 -51.56 50.75
C ASP A 454 -13.94 -50.62 50.03
N VAL A 455 -13.46 -49.43 49.69
CA VAL A 455 -14.23 -48.42 48.97
C VAL A 455 -13.69 -48.33 47.55
N LEU A 456 -14.57 -48.39 46.57
CA LEU A 456 -14.25 -48.06 45.18
C LEU A 456 -14.05 -46.55 45.07
N VAL A 457 -12.81 -46.15 44.81
CA VAL A 457 -12.44 -44.77 44.53
C VAL A 457 -12.19 -44.66 43.04
N THR A 458 -12.96 -43.81 42.37
CA THR A 458 -12.77 -43.49 40.95
C THR A 458 -12.01 -42.17 40.85
N ASP A 459 -10.72 -42.25 40.55
CA ASP A 459 -9.90 -41.10 40.24
C ASP A 459 -10.16 -40.67 38.78
N THR A 460 -10.39 -39.38 38.56
CA THR A 460 -10.53 -38.83 37.20
C THR A 460 -9.23 -38.17 36.79
N HIS A 461 -8.53 -38.77 35.85
CA HIS A 461 -7.35 -38.18 35.21
C HIS A 461 -7.74 -37.63 33.84
N TYR A 462 -7.03 -36.62 33.34
CA TYR A 462 -7.27 -36.07 32.01
C TYR A 462 -6.13 -36.48 31.08
N LYS A 463 -6.44 -37.31 30.08
CA LYS A 463 -5.50 -37.63 29.01
C LYS A 463 -5.60 -36.54 27.93
N ARG A 464 -4.47 -35.89 27.65
CA ARG A 464 -4.37 -34.95 26.54
C ARG A 464 -4.14 -35.70 25.24
N GLN A 465 -5.06 -35.55 24.30
CA GLN A 465 -4.93 -36.05 22.94
C GLN A 465 -4.90 -34.88 21.96
N ALA A 466 -4.15 -35.07 20.88
CA ALA A 466 -3.92 -34.08 19.85
C ALA A 466 -4.46 -34.58 18.52
N TYR A 467 -5.35 -33.80 17.89
CA TYR A 467 -5.92 -34.12 16.59
C TYR A 467 -5.49 -33.08 15.58
N GLY A 468 -4.77 -33.52 14.55
CA GLY A 468 -4.30 -32.70 13.45
C GLY A 468 -5.10 -32.96 12.18
N ILE A 469 -5.63 -31.91 11.55
CA ILE A 469 -6.17 -31.98 10.18
C ILE A 469 -5.25 -31.17 9.28
N GLU A 470 -4.77 -31.80 8.21
CA GLU A 470 -3.82 -31.22 7.27
C GLU A 470 -4.46 -31.04 5.89
N ASP A 471 -4.37 -29.84 5.33
CA ASP A 471 -4.66 -29.59 3.92
C ASP A 471 -3.43 -29.95 3.08
N LYS A 472 -3.38 -31.21 2.64
CA LYS A 472 -2.26 -31.77 1.87
C LYS A 472 -1.97 -30.99 0.58
N VAL A 473 -2.99 -30.45 -0.09
CA VAL A 473 -2.82 -29.72 -1.35
C VAL A 473 -2.04 -28.43 -1.10
N SER A 474 -2.44 -27.67 -0.09
CA SER A 474 -1.75 -26.44 0.30
C SER A 474 -0.35 -26.70 0.84
N TRP A 475 -0.16 -27.77 1.62
CA TRP A 475 1.16 -28.14 2.14
C TRP A 475 2.15 -28.53 1.05
N ASN A 476 1.73 -29.40 0.12
CA ASN A 476 2.56 -29.81 -1.01
C ASN A 476 2.98 -28.60 -1.86
N TYR A 477 2.06 -27.65 -2.08
CA TYR A 477 2.37 -26.40 -2.76
C TYR A 477 3.41 -25.55 -2.01
N ILE A 478 3.26 -25.41 -0.69
CA ILE A 478 4.18 -24.65 0.16
C ILE A 478 5.57 -25.28 0.15
N ASP A 479 5.67 -26.60 0.24
CA ASP A 479 6.97 -27.29 0.24
C ASP A 479 7.63 -27.25 -1.14
N CYS A 480 6.85 -27.35 -2.21
CA CYS A 480 7.31 -27.06 -3.57
C CYS A 480 7.91 -25.64 -3.67
N LEU A 481 7.21 -24.63 -3.17
CA LEU A 481 7.74 -23.25 -3.15
C LEU A 481 9.01 -23.12 -2.31
N LYS A 482 9.08 -23.77 -1.14
CA LYS A 482 10.29 -23.73 -0.30
C LYS A 482 11.50 -24.31 -1.04
N ASN A 483 11.31 -25.40 -1.77
CA ASN A 483 12.36 -26.03 -2.58
C ASN A 483 12.79 -25.12 -3.75
N ILE A 484 11.83 -24.46 -4.42
CA ILE A 484 12.12 -23.58 -5.56
C ILE A 484 12.86 -22.30 -5.14
N ILE A 485 12.45 -21.68 -4.03
CA ILE A 485 12.98 -20.39 -3.55
C ILE A 485 14.28 -20.58 -2.74
N GLY A 486 14.37 -21.69 -1.99
CA GLY A 486 15.51 -21.99 -1.14
C GLY A 486 15.44 -21.29 0.23
N LYS A 487 16.01 -21.97 1.23
CA LYS A 487 15.94 -21.57 2.64
C LYS A 487 16.52 -20.17 2.91
N ALA A 488 17.68 -19.84 2.31
CA ALA A 488 18.35 -18.56 2.56
C ALA A 488 17.49 -17.34 2.20
N GLN A 489 16.77 -17.39 1.07
CA GLN A 489 15.89 -16.30 0.65
C GLN A 489 14.64 -16.18 1.54
N ILE A 490 14.13 -17.31 2.02
CA ILE A 490 13.00 -17.36 2.96
C ILE A 490 13.41 -16.77 4.32
N ASP A 491 14.57 -17.15 4.83
CA ASP A 491 15.09 -16.65 6.10
C ASP A 491 15.35 -15.13 6.00
N GLU A 492 15.96 -14.65 4.90
CA GLU A 492 16.16 -13.22 4.66
C GLU A 492 14.83 -12.44 4.63
N ALA A 493 13.82 -12.95 3.89
CA ALA A 493 12.51 -12.31 3.80
C ALA A 493 11.75 -12.33 5.14
N THR A 494 11.87 -13.43 5.88
CA THR A 494 11.23 -13.62 7.19
C THR A 494 11.83 -12.70 8.25
N ASN A 495 13.17 -12.58 8.29
CA ASN A 495 13.87 -11.71 9.23
C ASN A 495 13.54 -10.22 9.01
N LYS A 496 13.24 -9.80 7.78
CA LYS A 496 12.81 -8.42 7.47
C LYS A 496 11.47 -8.03 8.10
N VAL A 497 10.63 -8.99 8.51
CA VAL A 497 9.35 -8.70 9.18
C VAL A 497 9.55 -8.35 10.66
N GLY A 498 10.61 -8.87 11.28
CA GLY A 498 10.99 -8.62 12.67
C GLY A 498 11.00 -9.88 13.54
N GLY A 499 11.82 -9.85 14.61
CA GLY A 499 12.10 -11.02 15.46
C GLY A 499 10.85 -11.64 16.12
N SER A 500 9.87 -10.83 16.52
CA SER A 500 8.63 -11.36 17.11
C SER A 500 7.86 -12.26 16.13
N PHE A 501 7.79 -11.88 14.84
CA PHE A 501 7.12 -12.70 13.83
C PHE A 501 7.79 -14.06 13.68
N VAL A 502 9.12 -14.09 13.70
CA VAL A 502 9.93 -15.32 13.64
C VAL A 502 9.75 -16.17 14.90
N ALA A 503 9.75 -15.54 16.08
CA ALA A 503 9.57 -16.22 17.37
C ALA A 503 8.22 -16.95 17.47
N PHE A 504 7.16 -16.42 16.83
CA PHE A 504 5.86 -17.09 16.72
C PHE A 504 5.79 -18.15 15.62
N GLY A 505 6.93 -18.53 15.03
CA GLY A 505 7.00 -19.50 13.93
C GLY A 505 6.45 -18.97 12.61
N GLY A 506 6.40 -17.64 12.45
CA GLY A 506 6.01 -17.01 11.20
C GLY A 506 7.06 -17.21 10.11
N GLN A 507 6.59 -17.42 8.88
CA GLN A 507 7.46 -17.54 7.70
C GLN A 507 6.95 -16.67 6.56
N VAL A 508 7.85 -16.06 5.80
CA VAL A 508 7.55 -15.38 4.54
C VAL A 508 8.28 -16.07 3.40
N ILE A 509 7.53 -16.67 2.49
CA ILE A 509 8.05 -17.30 1.28
C ILE A 509 7.90 -16.29 0.13
N PRO A 510 8.98 -15.63 -0.33
CA PRO A 510 8.88 -14.66 -1.42
C PRO A 510 8.64 -15.38 -2.75
N VAL A 511 7.45 -15.24 -3.32
CA VAL A 511 7.05 -15.90 -4.56
C VAL A 511 7.30 -14.94 -5.73
N TYR A 512 8.58 -14.75 -6.05
CA TYR A 512 9.02 -13.96 -7.18
C TYR A 512 10.32 -14.54 -7.72
N LYS A 513 10.26 -15.05 -8.96
CA LYS A 513 11.43 -15.55 -9.67
C LYS A 513 11.46 -14.96 -11.07
N LYS A 514 12.61 -14.43 -11.45
CA LYS A 514 12.91 -14.05 -12.84
C LYS A 514 13.50 -15.28 -13.52
N GLU A 515 12.78 -15.85 -14.48
CA GLU A 515 13.24 -16.98 -15.29
C GLU A 515 13.16 -16.55 -16.76
N GLU A 516 14.28 -16.63 -17.49
CA GLU A 516 14.33 -16.36 -18.94
C GLU A 516 13.73 -14.99 -19.37
N GLY A 517 13.88 -13.98 -18.52
CA GLY A 517 13.31 -12.64 -18.76
C GLY A 517 11.80 -12.53 -18.52
N LYS A 518 11.12 -13.63 -18.16
CA LYS A 518 9.73 -13.62 -17.68
C LYS A 518 9.72 -13.60 -16.15
N VAL A 519 8.75 -12.88 -15.60
CA VAL A 519 8.51 -12.85 -14.15
C VAL A 519 7.38 -13.81 -13.85
N LYS A 520 7.66 -14.86 -13.07
CA LYS A 520 6.63 -15.73 -12.49
C LYS A 520 6.18 -15.17 -11.13
N TYR A 521 4.87 -15.22 -10.93
CA TYR A 521 4.18 -14.78 -9.70
C TYR A 521 3.44 -15.96 -9.08
N GLN A 522 2.92 -15.77 -7.87
CA GLN A 522 2.19 -16.81 -7.13
C GLN A 522 1.14 -17.53 -7.97
N LYS A 523 0.30 -16.80 -8.71
CA LYS A 523 -0.74 -17.39 -9.57
C LYS A 523 -0.18 -18.40 -10.59
N HIS A 524 1.01 -18.14 -11.14
CA HIS A 524 1.64 -19.02 -12.13
C HIS A 524 2.16 -20.29 -11.46
N PHE A 525 2.86 -20.14 -10.32
CA PHE A 525 3.32 -21.31 -9.55
C PHE A 525 2.17 -22.15 -9.04
N MET A 526 1.09 -21.51 -8.57
CA MET A 526 -0.10 -22.19 -8.06
C MET A 526 -0.82 -22.93 -9.19
N GLN A 527 -0.99 -22.30 -10.36
CA GLN A 527 -1.57 -22.94 -11.54
C GLN A 527 -0.76 -24.16 -12.01
N GLU A 528 0.58 -24.08 -11.98
CA GLU A 528 1.47 -25.17 -12.42
C GLU A 528 1.56 -26.33 -11.40
N ASN A 529 1.57 -26.03 -10.09
CA ASN A 529 1.92 -27.02 -9.06
C ASN A 529 0.75 -27.41 -8.14
N ALA A 530 -0.35 -26.65 -8.14
CA ALA A 530 -1.52 -26.89 -7.29
C ALA A 530 -2.81 -26.32 -7.94
N PRO A 531 -3.27 -26.90 -9.05
CA PRO A 531 -4.39 -26.36 -9.84
C PRO A 531 -5.71 -26.27 -9.04
N GLU A 532 -5.94 -27.18 -8.10
CA GLU A 532 -7.11 -27.15 -7.21
C GLU A 532 -7.08 -25.90 -6.30
N LEU A 533 -5.94 -25.65 -5.64
CA LEU A 533 -5.74 -24.45 -4.83
C LEU A 533 -5.82 -23.17 -5.68
N TYR A 534 -5.36 -23.22 -6.93
CA TYR A 534 -5.49 -22.10 -7.87
C TYR A 534 -6.95 -21.79 -8.20
N ASN A 535 -7.80 -22.80 -8.35
CA ASN A 535 -9.23 -22.60 -8.59
C ASN A 535 -9.92 -21.96 -7.37
N GLU A 536 -9.58 -22.39 -6.15
CA GLU A 536 -10.07 -21.73 -4.93
C GLU A 536 -9.61 -20.27 -4.85
N TYR A 537 -8.34 -20.01 -5.17
CA TYR A 537 -7.76 -18.67 -5.24
C TYR A 537 -8.51 -17.78 -6.25
N LEU A 538 -8.78 -18.31 -7.45
CA LEU A 538 -9.57 -17.62 -8.47
C LEU A 538 -10.99 -17.32 -8.00
N ASN A 539 -11.67 -18.30 -7.39
CA ASN A 539 -13.03 -18.14 -6.89
C ASN A 539 -13.10 -17.06 -5.81
N HIS A 540 -12.19 -17.07 -4.83
CA HIS A 540 -12.13 -16.05 -3.77
C HIS A 540 -12.04 -14.64 -4.32
N TYR A 541 -11.12 -14.41 -5.26
CA TYR A 541 -10.95 -13.09 -5.88
C TYR A 541 -12.05 -12.75 -6.88
N GLY A 542 -12.71 -13.74 -7.48
CA GLY A 542 -13.93 -13.57 -8.27
C GLY A 542 -15.10 -13.09 -7.41
N GLU A 543 -15.28 -13.62 -6.20
CA GLU A 543 -16.31 -13.15 -5.26
C GLU A 543 -16.02 -11.74 -4.73
N ILE A 544 -14.75 -11.42 -4.46
CA ILE A 544 -14.35 -10.03 -4.16
C ILE A 544 -14.72 -9.11 -5.32
N PHE A 545 -14.40 -9.51 -6.56
CA PHE A 545 -14.73 -8.72 -7.75
C PHE A 545 -16.24 -8.51 -7.89
N LYS A 546 -17.04 -9.56 -7.74
CA LYS A 546 -18.51 -9.45 -7.77
C LYS A 546 -19.02 -8.52 -6.67
N THR A 547 -18.51 -8.64 -5.45
CA THR A 547 -18.89 -7.76 -4.33
C THR A 547 -18.55 -6.29 -4.61
N LEU A 548 -17.42 -6.03 -5.26
CA LEU A 548 -16.98 -4.68 -5.60
C LEU A 548 -17.80 -4.03 -6.72
N TYR A 549 -18.37 -4.83 -7.61
CA TYR A 549 -18.98 -4.37 -8.86
C TYR A 549 -20.44 -4.79 -9.08
N ALA A 550 -21.05 -5.48 -8.12
CA ALA A 550 -22.50 -5.52 -7.95
C ALA A 550 -23.06 -4.09 -7.98
#